data_AF-A0A078KX72-F1
#
_entry.id   AF-A0A078KX72-F1
#
_cell.length_a   1.000
_cell.length_b   1.000
_cell.length_c   1.000
_cell.angle_alpha   90.00
_cell.angle_beta   90.00
_cell.angle_gamma   90.00
#
_symmetry.space_group_name_H-M   'P 1'
#
loop_
_entity.id
_entity.type
_entity.pdbx_description
1 polymer ?
#
loop_
_entity_poly.entity_id
_entity_poly.type
_entity_poly.pdbx_seq_one_letter_code
_entity_poly.pdbx_strand_id
1 'polypeptide(L)'
;MPEKEGEKSESKWAQKTLTGFLALSIATYSLLRRGSYQIAMRLYPKTGGGGLNLYKKKDNGQLDRRFAIDYHPFWDKTTQQKHWKLHYHRGNTSSEMKKHRPYEGGW
;
A
#
# COMPACT_ATOMS: atom_id res chain seq x y z
N MET A 1 -18.93 16.81 38.35
CA MET A 1 -19.30 16.55 36.95
C MET A 1 -18.04 16.63 36.06
N PRO A 2 -17.34 15.52 35.80
CA PRO A 2 -16.19 15.48 34.90
C PRO A 2 -16.58 14.84 33.56
N GLU A 3 -17.09 15.63 32.61
CA GLU A 3 -17.38 15.15 31.22
C GLU A 3 -16.63 15.94 30.13
N LYS A 4 -15.91 17.02 30.46
CA LYS A 4 -15.38 17.97 29.45
C LYS A 4 -13.95 17.74 28.99
N GLU A 5 -13.21 16.81 29.59
CA GLU A 5 -11.79 16.61 29.25
C GLU A 5 -11.58 15.62 28.09
N GLY A 6 -12.42 14.58 27.96
CA GLY A 6 -12.34 13.61 26.87
C GLY A 6 -12.64 14.20 25.48
N GLU A 7 -13.66 15.05 25.39
CA GLU A 7 -14.16 15.61 24.12
C GLU A 7 -13.15 16.57 23.44
N LYS A 8 -12.39 17.32 24.25
CA LYS A 8 -11.32 18.23 23.75
C LYS A 8 -10.08 17.49 23.28
N SER A 9 -9.81 16.31 23.84
CA SER A 9 -8.70 15.45 23.42
C SER A 9 -9.00 14.80 22.07
N GLU A 10 -10.19 14.22 21.92
CA GLU A 10 -10.67 13.59 20.70
C GLU A 10 -10.74 14.57 19.52
N SER A 11 -11.25 15.79 19.74
CA SER A 11 -11.32 16.81 18.67
C SER A 11 -9.94 17.25 18.18
N LYS A 12 -8.96 17.40 19.08
CA LYS A 12 -7.57 17.70 18.70
C LYS A 12 -6.91 16.53 17.97
N TRP A 13 -7.21 15.30 18.35
CA TRP A 13 -6.70 14.11 17.67
C TRP A 13 -7.31 13.99 16.26
N ALA A 14 -8.63 14.13 16.13
CA ALA A 14 -9.31 14.14 14.83
C ALA A 14 -8.79 15.26 13.92
N GLN A 15 -8.59 16.47 14.44
CA GLN A 15 -8.05 17.59 13.68
C GLN A 15 -6.60 17.36 13.23
N LYS A 16 -5.75 16.76 14.09
CA LYS A 16 -4.39 16.35 13.71
C LYS A 16 -4.40 15.26 12.64
N THR A 17 -5.26 14.25 12.78
CA THR A 17 -5.43 13.18 11.80
C THR A 17 -5.89 13.71 10.44
N LEU A 18 -6.89 14.60 10.44
CA LEU A 18 -7.39 15.25 9.23
C LEU A 18 -6.30 16.09 8.55
N THR A 19 -5.57 16.89 9.34
CA THR A 19 -4.47 17.73 8.82
C THR A 19 -3.34 16.88 8.24
N GLY A 20 -2.96 15.80 8.93
CA GLY A 20 -1.96 14.85 8.45
C GLY A 20 -2.40 14.16 7.16
N PHE A 21 -3.66 13.73 7.09
CA PHE A 21 -4.24 13.12 5.89
C PHE A 21 -4.26 14.08 4.70
N LEU A 22 -4.65 15.35 4.92
CA LEU A 22 -4.66 16.36 3.88
C LEU A 22 -3.23 16.66 3.38
N ALA A 23 -2.28 16.84 4.29
CA ALA A 23 -0.88 17.06 3.93
C ALA A 23 -0.30 15.88 3.13
N LEU A 24 -0.58 14.64 3.54
CA LEU A 24 -0.16 13.43 2.83
C LEU A 24 -0.80 13.35 1.44
N SER A 25 -2.08 13.72 1.31
CA SER A 25 -2.80 13.73 0.04
C SER A 25 -2.19 14.75 -0.93
N ILE A 26 -1.91 15.96 -0.46
CA ILE A 26 -1.28 17.01 -1.27
C ILE A 26 0.14 16.60 -1.69
N ALA A 27 0.94 16.05 -0.77
CA ALA A 27 2.28 15.57 -1.08
C ALA A 27 2.25 14.45 -2.13
N THR A 28 1.34 13.48 -1.97
CA THR A 28 1.15 12.38 -2.93
C THR A 28 0.75 12.91 -4.30
N TYR A 29 -0.25 13.80 -4.37
CA TYR A 29 -0.69 14.43 -5.61
C TYR A 29 0.44 15.20 -6.30
N SER A 30 1.25 15.93 -5.53
CA SER A 30 2.38 16.70 -6.06
C SER A 30 3.45 15.80 -6.67
N LEU A 31 3.77 14.67 -6.01
CA LEU A 31 4.72 13.68 -6.53
C LEU A 31 4.22 13.01 -7.82
N LEU A 32 2.92 12.73 -7.90
CA LEU A 32 2.28 12.20 -9.11
C LEU A 32 2.29 13.24 -10.24
N ARG A 33 1.91 14.49 -9.95
CA ARG A 33 1.85 15.59 -10.93
C ARG A 33 3.22 15.95 -11.50
N ARG A 34 4.28 15.87 -10.69
CA ARG A 34 5.68 16.07 -11.16
C ARG A 34 6.17 14.91 -12.04
N GLY A 35 5.43 13.80 -12.13
CA GLY A 35 5.77 12.64 -12.93
C GLY A 35 6.93 11.81 -12.37
N SER A 36 7.40 12.10 -11.15
CA SER A 36 8.48 11.36 -10.48
C SER A 36 8.01 10.00 -9.96
N TYR A 37 6.73 9.91 -9.62
CA TYR A 37 6.09 8.69 -9.15
C TYR A 37 4.82 8.41 -9.95
N GLN A 38 4.48 7.13 -10.06
CA GLN A 38 3.26 6.66 -10.69
C GLN A 38 2.62 5.59 -9.80
N ILE A 39 1.31 5.68 -9.62
CA ILE A 39 0.52 4.66 -8.94
C ILE A 39 -0.33 3.95 -10.00
N ALA A 40 -0.38 2.62 -9.95
CA ALA A 40 -1.24 1.83 -10.83
C ALA A 40 -1.96 0.74 -10.04
N MET A 41 -3.26 0.62 -10.28
CA MET A 41 -4.02 -0.56 -9.89
C MET A 41 -3.85 -1.63 -10.97
N ARG A 42 -3.46 -2.84 -10.57
CA ARG A 42 -3.31 -3.98 -11.47
C ARG A 42 -4.30 -5.06 -11.09
N LEU A 43 -4.97 -5.62 -12.07
CA LEU A 43 -5.80 -6.81 -11.92
C LEU A 43 -5.00 -8.03 -12.39
N TYR A 44 -5.18 -9.16 -11.73
CA TYR A 44 -4.45 -10.39 -12.00
C TYR A 44 -5.38 -11.44 -12.62
N PRO A 45 -5.73 -11.36 -13.92
CA PRO A 45 -6.77 -12.19 -14.52
C PRO A 45 -6.47 -13.70 -14.49
N LYS A 46 -5.19 -14.10 -14.44
CA LYS A 46 -4.79 -15.51 -14.39
C LYS A 46 -4.93 -16.12 -13.00
N THR A 47 -4.55 -15.39 -11.96
CA THR A 47 -4.57 -15.88 -10.57
C THR A 47 -5.84 -15.47 -9.84
N GLY A 48 -6.55 -14.46 -10.32
CA GLY A 48 -7.59 -13.74 -9.59
C GLY A 48 -6.98 -12.63 -8.72
N GLY A 49 -7.81 -11.64 -8.37
CA GLY A 49 -7.44 -10.54 -7.48
C GLY A 49 -6.75 -9.36 -8.17
N GLY A 50 -6.02 -8.58 -7.38
CA GLY A 50 -5.35 -7.38 -7.86
C GLY A 50 -4.51 -6.71 -6.79
N GLY A 51 -3.94 -5.56 -7.13
CA GLY A 51 -3.14 -4.80 -6.19
C GLY A 51 -2.74 -3.41 -6.65
N LEU A 52 -2.36 -2.60 -5.68
CA LEU A 52 -1.89 -1.24 -5.88
C LEU A 52 -0.37 -1.23 -5.95
N ASN A 53 0.18 -0.67 -7.01
CA ASN A 53 1.62 -0.65 -7.27
C ASN A 53 2.10 0.81 -7.32
N LEU A 54 3.20 1.10 -6.62
CA LEU A 54 3.90 2.39 -6.67
C LEU A 54 5.20 2.23 -7.45
N TYR A 55 5.37 3.08 -8.45
CA TYR A 55 6.54 3.14 -9.30
C TYR A 55 7.25 4.47 -9.13
N LYS A 56 8.58 4.43 -9.19
CA LYS A 56 9.43 5.61 -9.39
C LYS A 56 9.84 5.66 -10.84
N LYS A 57 9.67 6.80 -11.49
CA LYS A 57 10.15 7.02 -12.86
C LYS A 57 11.67 7.24 -12.81
N LYS A 58 12.41 6.51 -13.64
CA LYS A 58 13.85 6.70 -13.87
C LYS A 58 14.05 7.76 -14.95
N ASP A 59 15.25 8.32 -15.02
CA ASP A 59 15.60 9.37 -16.00
C ASP A 59 15.46 8.88 -17.45
N ASN A 60 15.65 7.58 -17.69
CA ASN A 60 15.44 6.93 -18.98
C ASN A 60 13.95 6.63 -19.29
N GLY A 61 13.02 7.13 -18.48
CA GLY A 61 11.58 6.94 -18.64
C GLY A 61 11.04 5.58 -18.15
N GLN A 62 11.90 4.65 -17.73
CA GLN A 62 11.46 3.36 -17.20
C GLN A 62 10.81 3.51 -15.81
N LEU A 63 9.86 2.62 -15.53
CA LEU A 63 9.19 2.55 -14.23
C LEU A 63 9.86 1.51 -13.34
N ASP A 64 10.39 1.94 -12.20
CA ASP A 64 10.91 1.07 -11.16
C ASP A 64 9.85 0.84 -10.08
N ARG A 65 9.34 -0.39 -9.95
CA ARG A 65 8.35 -0.69 -8.92
C ARG A 65 9.04 -0.69 -7.55
N ARG A 66 8.61 0.21 -6.65
CA ARG A 66 9.20 0.40 -5.31
C ARG A 66 8.39 -0.27 -4.22
N PHE A 67 7.08 -0.38 -4.45
CA PHE A 67 6.15 -0.93 -3.49
C PHE A 67 4.92 -1.50 -4.19
N ALA A 68 4.33 -2.54 -3.62
CA ALA A 68 3.00 -3.01 -4.00
C ALA A 68 2.25 -3.58 -2.80
N ILE A 69 0.93 -3.45 -2.78
CA ILE A 69 0.02 -4.18 -1.90
C ILE A 69 -0.89 -4.98 -2.80
N ASP A 70 -0.91 -6.29 -2.59
CA ASP A 70 -1.55 -7.26 -3.45
C ASP A 70 -2.49 -8.15 -2.63
N TYR A 71 -3.67 -8.40 -3.17
CA TYR A 71 -4.66 -9.33 -2.63
C TYR A 71 -5.06 -10.31 -3.72
N HIS A 72 -4.59 -11.54 -3.59
CA HIS A 72 -4.86 -12.61 -4.55
C HIS A 72 -4.76 -13.99 -3.88
N PRO A 73 -5.34 -15.04 -4.48
CA PRO A 73 -5.26 -16.37 -3.90
C PRO A 73 -3.86 -16.97 -4.02
N PHE A 74 -3.47 -17.72 -2.99
CA PHE A 74 -2.29 -18.58 -2.95
C PHE A 74 -2.73 -20.03 -2.76
N TRP A 75 -2.04 -20.95 -3.42
CA TRP A 75 -2.25 -22.38 -3.20
C TRP A 75 -1.65 -22.79 -1.85
N ASP A 76 -2.47 -23.34 -0.97
CA ASP A 76 -2.04 -23.94 0.28
C ASP A 76 -1.88 -25.45 0.12
N LYS A 77 -0.67 -25.95 0.39
CA LYS A 77 -0.35 -27.37 0.26
C LYS A 77 -0.96 -28.23 1.38
N THR A 78 -1.23 -27.63 2.54
CA THR A 78 -1.77 -28.33 3.71
C THR A 78 -3.26 -28.60 3.54
N THR A 79 -4.02 -27.58 3.14
CA THR A 79 -5.47 -27.67 2.95
C THR A 79 -5.87 -28.07 1.53
N GLN A 80 -4.93 -28.13 0.58
CA GLN A 80 -5.16 -28.36 -0.85
C GLN A 80 -6.20 -27.40 -1.47
N GLN A 81 -6.21 -26.16 -0.98
CA GLN A 81 -7.17 -25.13 -1.40
C GLN A 81 -6.48 -23.80 -1.69
N LYS A 82 -7.17 -22.93 -2.42
CA LYS A 82 -6.75 -21.54 -2.64
C LYS A 82 -7.23 -20.68 -1.49
N HIS A 83 -6.30 -20.01 -0.81
CA HIS A 83 -6.62 -19.03 0.22
C HIS A 83 -6.27 -17.64 -0.27
N TRP A 84 -7.21 -16.71 -0.14
CA TRP A 84 -6.98 -15.30 -0.45
C TRP A 84 -6.07 -14.70 0.61
N LYS A 85 -4.98 -14.06 0.18
CA LYS A 85 -4.02 -13.50 1.12
C LYS A 85 -3.59 -12.10 0.72
N LEU A 86 -3.62 -11.21 1.70
CA LEU A 86 -3.10 -9.85 1.61
C LEU A 86 -1.61 -9.88 1.90
N HIS A 87 -0.83 -9.31 0.99
CA HIS A 87 0.61 -9.23 1.14
C HIS A 87 1.13 -7.97 0.46
N TYR A 88 2.39 -7.65 0.76
CA TYR A 88 3.05 -6.50 0.16
C TYR A 88 4.42 -6.88 -0.39
N HIS A 89 4.89 -6.07 -1.33
CA HIS A 89 6.22 -6.13 -1.92
C HIS A 89 6.93 -4.81 -1.67
N ARG A 90 8.18 -4.86 -1.24
CA ARG A 90 9.04 -3.68 -1.09
C ARG A 90 10.49 -4.05 -1.40
N GLY A 91 11.25 -3.10 -1.93
CA GLY A 91 12.64 -3.35 -2.26
C GLY A 91 13.25 -2.32 -3.19
N ASN A 92 14.58 -2.36 -3.28
CA ASN A 92 15.38 -1.58 -4.21
C ASN A 92 15.75 -2.38 -5.45
N THR A 93 15.64 -3.71 -5.39
CA THR A 93 16.02 -4.64 -6.45
C THR A 93 14.83 -5.49 -6.90
N SER A 94 14.91 -6.03 -8.12
CA SER A 94 13.89 -6.93 -8.64
C SER A 94 13.73 -8.19 -7.79
N SER A 95 14.78 -8.68 -7.14
CA SER A 95 14.71 -9.85 -6.26
C SER A 95 13.95 -9.55 -4.97
N GLU A 96 14.17 -8.39 -4.35
CA GLU A 96 13.42 -7.96 -3.16
C GLU A 96 11.94 -7.69 -3.48
N MET A 97 11.67 -7.15 -4.67
CA MET A 97 10.33 -6.87 -5.18
C MET A 97 9.55 -8.12 -5.60
N LYS A 98 10.16 -9.31 -5.59
CA LYS A 98 9.50 -10.61 -5.79
C LYS A 98 9.12 -11.29 -4.47
N LYS A 99 9.64 -10.82 -3.33
CA LYS A 99 9.38 -11.42 -2.02
C LYS A 99 7.99 -11.02 -1.52
N HIS A 100 7.09 -11.99 -1.44
CA HIS A 100 5.80 -11.85 -0.77
C HIS A 100 6.01 -11.65 0.74
N ARG A 101 5.40 -10.62 1.32
CA ARG A 101 5.52 -10.32 2.75
C ARG A 101 4.14 -10.21 3.39
N PRO A 102 3.89 -10.87 4.53
CA PRO A 102 2.56 -10.96 5.12
C PRO A 102 2.21 -9.64 5.72
N TYR A 103 0.94 -9.27 5.60
CA TYR A 103 0.43 -8.17 6.39
C TYR A 103 0.25 -8.59 7.86
N GLU A 104 -0.23 -9.81 8.11
CA GLU A 104 -0.61 -10.30 9.45
C GLU A 104 0.49 -11.09 10.20
N GLY A 105 1.69 -11.22 9.62
CA GLY A 105 2.76 -12.09 10.11
C GLY A 105 2.64 -13.55 9.65
N GLY A 106 3.78 -14.19 9.32
CA GLY A 106 3.86 -15.60 8.86
C GLY A 106 3.49 -15.88 7.40
N TRP A 107 4.22 -16.79 6.73
CA TRP A 107 3.84 -17.50 5.50
C TRP A 107 4.38 -18.91 5.48
#